data_AF-A0A2V6JIZ0-F1
#
_entry.id   AF-A0A2V6JIZ0-F1
#
_cell.length_a   1.000
_cell.length_b   1.000
_cell.length_c   1.000
_cell.angle_alpha   90.00
_cell.angle_beta   90.00
_cell.angle_gamma   90.00
#
_symmetry.space_group_name_H-M   'P 1'
#
loop_
_entity.id
_entity.type
_entity.pdbx_description
1 polymer ?
#
loop_
_entity_poly.entity_id
_entity_poly.type
_entity_poly.pdbx_seq_one_letter_code
_entity_poly.pdbx_strand_id
1 'polypeptide(L)'
;MLRRLHHILSQNPLTSRAQRSVVHWAKELLSVPDAYYSMGQLYRKIKPKAVLDIGSHVGRTVIKILDYMPDAKVHAFEPTPQSVAILRNRMRRYP
;
A
#
# COMPACT_ATOMS: atom_id res chain seq x y z
N MET A 1 -0.44 22.23 -2.56
CA MET A 1 -1.62 21.87 -1.72
C MET A 1 -2.06 20.42 -1.90
N LEU A 2 -2.32 19.94 -3.13
CA LEU A 2 -2.77 18.57 -3.43
C LEU A 2 -1.94 17.45 -2.77
N ARG A 3 -0.61 17.56 -2.76
CA ARG A 3 0.28 16.56 -2.12
C ARG A 3 0.11 16.46 -0.60
N ARG A 4 -0.12 17.59 0.09
CA ARG A 4 -0.34 17.61 1.55
C ARG A 4 -1.74 17.10 1.88
N LEU A 5 -2.74 17.47 1.09
CA LEU A 5 -4.11 16.94 1.19
C LEU A 5 -4.13 15.43 0.97
N HIS A 6 -3.49 14.93 -0.09
CA HIS A 6 -3.33 13.49 -0.32
C HIS A 6 -2.65 12.80 0.86
N HIS A 7 -1.61 13.42 1.44
CA HIS A 7 -0.92 12.84 2.59
C HIS A 7 -1.84 12.75 3.81
N ILE A 8 -2.56 13.82 4.15
CA ILE A 8 -3.51 13.87 5.28
C ILE A 8 -4.65 12.86 5.08
N LEU A 9 -5.24 12.82 3.89
CA LEU A 9 -6.33 11.90 3.55
C LEU A 9 -5.88 10.43 3.51
N SER A 10 -4.62 10.16 3.16
CA SER A 10 -4.03 8.83 3.19
C SER A 10 -3.69 8.34 4.60
N GLN A 11 -3.50 9.24 5.56
CA GLN A 11 -3.15 8.89 6.95
C GLN A 11 -4.36 8.62 7.83
N ASN A 12 -5.57 9.06 7.45
CA ASN A 12 -6.80 8.75 8.16
C ASN A 12 -7.47 7.49 7.53
N PRO A 13 -7.71 6.41 8.29
CA PRO A 13 -8.26 5.14 7.78
C PRO A 13 -9.63 5.25 7.12
N LEU A 14 -10.47 6.19 7.58
CA LEU A 14 -11.82 6.40 7.05
C LEU A 14 -11.78 7.13 5.71
N THR A 15 -11.00 8.21 5.64
CA THR A 15 -10.81 8.96 4.40
C THR A 15 -10.04 8.16 3.36
N SER A 16 -9.10 7.31 3.79
CA SER A 16 -8.37 6.42 2.87
C SER A 16 -9.29 5.34 2.27
N ARG A 17 -10.26 4.80 3.03
CA ARG A 17 -11.29 3.89 2.49
C ARG A 17 -12.16 4.57 1.44
N ALA A 18 -12.70 5.75 1.74
CA ALA A 18 -13.51 6.51 0.80
C ALA A 18 -12.71 6.87 -0.46
N GLN A 19 -11.47 7.33 -0.30
CA GLN A 19 -10.56 7.63 -1.41
C GLN A 19 -10.29 6.38 -2.26
N ARG A 20 -10.10 5.20 -1.65
CA ARG A 20 -9.90 3.94 -2.39
C ARG A 20 -11.13 3.60 -3.24
N SER A 21 -12.33 3.69 -2.67
CA SER A 21 -13.56 3.41 -3.41
C SER A 21 -13.75 4.35 -4.60
N VAL A 22 -13.49 5.65 -4.40
CA VAL A 22 -13.57 6.65 -5.48
C VAL A 22 -12.53 6.40 -6.57
N VAL A 23 -11.27 6.13 -6.20
CA VAL A 23 -10.20 5.85 -7.16
C VAL A 23 -10.48 4.57 -7.95
N HIS A 24 -10.96 3.52 -7.28
CA HIS A 24 -11.32 2.27 -7.94
C HIS A 24 -12.49 2.47 -8.91
N TRP A 25 -13.56 3.15 -8.48
CA TRP A 25 -14.70 3.49 -9.33
C TRP A 25 -14.28 4.27 -10.58
N ALA A 26 -13.42 5.28 -10.43
CA ALA A 26 -12.89 6.03 -11.56
C ALA A 26 -12.06 5.15 -12.51
N LYS A 27 -11.27 4.20 -11.98
CA LYS A 27 -10.52 3.24 -12.81
C LYS A 27 -11.43 2.27 -13.54
N GLU A 28 -12.49 1.76 -12.91
CA GLU A 28 -13.49 0.92 -13.57
C GLU A 28 -14.19 1.66 -14.70
N LEU A 29 -14.57 2.92 -14.48
CA LEU A 29 -15.15 3.79 -15.51
C LEU A 29 -14.24 3.90 -16.75
N LEU A 30 -12.93 3.93 -16.52
CA LEU A 30 -11.91 4.03 -17.57
C LEU A 30 -11.44 2.65 -18.08
N SER A 31 -12.02 1.55 -17.62
CA SER A 31 -11.58 0.17 -17.93
C SER A 31 -10.11 -0.09 -17.62
N VAL A 32 -9.58 0.57 -16.57
CA VAL A 32 -8.19 0.43 -16.12
C VAL A 32 -8.12 -0.59 -14.99
N PRO A 33 -7.30 -1.66 -15.11
CA PRO A 33 -7.11 -2.62 -14.03
C PRO A 33 -6.56 -1.99 -12.75
N ASP A 34 -7.09 -2.39 -11.59
CA ASP A 34 -6.55 -2.02 -10.27
C ASP A 34 -6.04 -3.25 -9.51
N ALA A 35 -4.78 -3.61 -9.76
CA ALA A 35 -4.15 -4.76 -9.11
C ALA A 35 -4.15 -4.67 -7.58
N TYR A 36 -4.05 -3.47 -6.99
CA TYR A 36 -4.03 -3.33 -5.53
C TYR A 36 -5.41 -3.55 -4.92
N TYR A 37 -6.46 -3.10 -5.60
CA TYR A 37 -7.84 -3.39 -5.17
C TYR A 37 -8.12 -4.90 -5.22
N SER A 38 -7.77 -5.55 -6.33
CA SER A 38 -7.93 -7.01 -6.49
C SER A 38 -7.12 -7.79 -5.44
N MET A 39 -5.87 -7.38 -5.17
CA MET A 39 -5.06 -7.95 -4.11
C MET A 39 -5.70 -7.78 -2.73
N GLY A 40 -6.28 -6.61 -2.43
CA GLY A 40 -7.02 -6.37 -1.19
C GLY A 40 -8.29 -7.22 -1.05
N GLN A 41 -8.99 -7.52 -2.15
CA GLN A 41 -10.09 -8.51 -2.15
C GLN A 41 -9.57 -9.92 -1.86
N LEU A 42 -8.48 -10.32 -2.51
CA LEU A 42 -7.86 -11.63 -2.32
C LEU A 42 -7.39 -11.82 -0.87
N TYR A 43 -6.73 -10.81 -0.30
CA TYR A 43 -6.28 -10.82 1.09
C TYR A 43 -7.43 -11.01 2.08
N ARG A 44 -8.57 -10.32 1.88
CA ARG A 44 -9.76 -10.51 2.74
C ARG A 44 -10.35 -11.91 2.63
N LYS A 45 -10.28 -12.52 1.45
CA LYS A 45 -10.79 -13.88 1.20
C LYS A 45 -9.89 -14.96 1.79
N ILE A 46 -8.58 -14.89 1.53
CA ILE A 46 -7.61 -15.93 1.92
C ILE A 46 -7.10 -15.71 3.35
N LYS A 47 -7.06 -14.46 3.84
CA LYS A 47 -6.51 -14.05 5.14
C LYS A 47 -5.10 -14.61 5.37
N PRO A 48 -4.14 -14.35 4.46
CA PRO A 48 -2.79 -14.88 4.60
C PRO A 48 -2.14 -14.36 5.88
N LYS A 49 -1.23 -15.17 6.45
CA LYS A 49 -0.53 -14.80 7.70
C LYS A 49 0.49 -13.68 7.51
N ALA A 50 1.05 -13.54 6.31
CA ALA A 50 1.99 -12.49 5.96
C ALA A 50 2.05 -12.29 4.43
N VAL A 51 2.61 -11.16 4.02
CA VAL A 51 2.94 -10.80 2.64
C VAL A 51 4.45 -10.64 2.54
N LEU A 52 5.07 -11.20 1.50
CA LEU A 52 6.50 -11.04 1.21
C LEU A 52 6.67 -10.12 0.00
N ASP A 53 7.41 -9.03 0.15
CA ASP A 53 7.74 -8.06 -0.90
C ASP A 53 9.25 -8.14 -1.20
N ILE A 54 9.60 -8.76 -2.33
CA ILE A 54 11.00 -8.94 -2.78
C ILE A 54 11.35 -7.83 -3.76
N GLY A 55 12.49 -7.16 -3.53
CA GLY A 55 12.87 -5.99 -4.33
C GLY A 55 12.06 -4.76 -3.96
N SER A 56 11.83 -4.57 -2.66
CA SER A 56 10.96 -3.51 -2.12
C SER A 56 11.50 -2.10 -2.42
N HIS A 57 12.76 -1.98 -2.85
CA HIS A 57 13.45 -0.74 -3.17
C HIS A 57 13.37 0.25 -1.99
N VAL A 58 12.48 1.23 -2.05
CA VAL A 58 12.26 2.21 -0.98
C VAL A 58 10.90 2.04 -0.27
N GLY A 59 10.21 0.91 -0.46
CA GLY A 59 9.00 0.53 0.30
C GLY A 59 7.70 1.16 -0.19
N ARG A 60 7.61 1.57 -1.46
CA ARG A 60 6.35 2.14 -2.01
C ARG A 60 5.25 1.08 -2.13
N THR A 61 5.62 -0.13 -2.53
CA THR A 61 4.70 -1.26 -2.64
C THR A 61 4.15 -1.64 -1.27
N VAL A 62 5.00 -1.72 -0.24
CA VAL A 62 4.58 -1.96 1.15
C VAL A 62 3.53 -0.95 1.61
N ILE A 63 3.77 0.36 1.37
CA ILE A 63 2.79 1.40 1.73
C ILE A 63 1.45 1.16 1.01
N LYS A 64 1.49 0.81 -0.29
CA LYS A 64 0.27 0.51 -1.04
C LYS A 64 -0.42 -0.77 -0.54
N ILE A 65 0.33 -1.78 -0.14
CA ILE A 65 -0.24 -2.99 0.48
C ILE A 65 -0.96 -2.58 1.76
N LEU A 66 -0.31 -1.83 2.65
CA LEU A 66 -0.89 -1.39 3.92
C LEU A 66 -2.07 -0.41 3.72
N ASP A 67 -2.10 0.37 2.65
CA ASP A 67 -3.25 1.20 2.28
C ASP A 67 -4.50 0.32 2.06
N TYR A 68 -4.38 -0.78 1.30
CA TYR A 68 -5.52 -1.66 0.96
C TYR A 68 -5.79 -2.74 2.01
N MET A 69 -4.76 -3.13 2.76
CA MET A 69 -4.76 -4.21 3.75
C MET A 69 -4.03 -3.73 5.02
N PRO A 70 -4.68 -2.87 5.84
CA PRO A 70 -4.02 -2.21 6.98
C PRO A 70 -3.45 -3.17 8.03
N ASP A 71 -4.04 -4.36 8.16
CA ASP A 71 -3.64 -5.38 9.13
C ASP A 71 -2.64 -6.39 8.54
N ALA A 72 -2.14 -6.16 7.32
CA ALA A 72 -1.18 -7.05 6.70
C ALA A 72 0.19 -6.97 7.39
N LYS A 73 0.70 -8.14 7.79
CA LYS A 73 2.11 -8.27 8.18
C LYS A 73 2.95 -8.37 6.91
N VAL A 74 3.77 -7.35 6.61
CA VAL A 74 4.57 -7.30 5.39
C VAL A 74 6.05 -7.48 5.70
N HIS A 75 6.68 -8.49 5.10
CA HIS A 75 8.12 -8.68 5.12
C HIS A 75 8.71 -8.12 3.83
N ALA A 76 9.46 -7.03 3.94
CA ALA A 76 10.09 -6.37 2.79
C ALA A 76 11.58 -6.72 2.71
N PHE A 77 12.04 -7.11 1.52
CA PHE A 77 13.44 -7.39 1.24
C PHE A 77 13.96 -6.49 0.11
N GLU A 78 15.16 -5.95 0.29
CA GLU A 78 15.87 -5.17 -0.73
C GLU A 78 17.37 -5.50 -0.64
N PRO A 79 18.02 -5.92 -1.73
CA PRO A 79 19.45 -6.27 -1.70
C PRO A 79 20.38 -5.05 -1.78
N THR A 80 19.94 -3.92 -2.33
CA THR A 80 20.80 -2.74 -2.55
C THR A 80 21.01 -1.95 -1.25
N PRO A 81 22.24 -1.83 -0.71
CA PRO A 81 22.46 -1.21 0.61
C PRO A 81 21.93 0.22 0.74
N GLN A 82 22.06 1.05 -0.31
CA GLN A 82 21.56 2.42 -0.33
C GLN A 82 20.03 2.46 -0.22
N SER A 83 19.35 1.59 -0.97
CA SER A 83 17.90 1.44 -0.94
C SER A 83 17.41 0.89 0.40
N VAL A 84 18.13 -0.08 0.99
CA VAL A 84 17.84 -0.64 2.32
C VAL A 84 17.84 0.43 3.41
N ALA A 85 18.81 1.35 3.40
CA ALA A 85 18.86 2.42 4.39
C ALA A 85 17.60 3.31 4.33
N ILE A 86 17.17 3.66 3.10
CA ILE A 86 15.95 4.44 2.87
C ILE A 86 14.71 3.64 3.25
N LEU A 87 14.63 2.36 2.85
CA LEU A 87 13.54 1.44 3.17
C LEU A 87 13.39 1.32 4.69
N ARG A 88 14.46 0.98 5.42
CA ARG A 88 14.44 0.86 6.89
C ARG A 88 13.91 2.14 7.54
N ASN A 89 14.46 3.30 7.17
CA ASN A 89 14.00 4.56 7.76
C ASN A 89 12.52 4.85 7.47
N ARG A 90 12.07 4.56 6.24
CA ARG A 90 10.66 4.75 5.86
C ARG A 90 9.73 3.78 6.57
N MET A 91 10.13 2.52 6.73
CA MET A 91 9.33 1.46 7.34
C MET A 91 9.26 1.58 8.87
N ARG A 92 10.09 2.41 9.53
CA ARG A 92 9.99 2.66 10.99
C ARG A 92 8.61 3.10 11.48
N ARG A 93 7.75 3.61 10.59
CA ARG A 93 6.40 4.10 10.89
C ARG A 93 5.30 3.08 10.60
N TYR A 94 5.66 1.90 10.12
CA TYR A 94 4.75 0.86 9.69
C TYR A 94 5.03 -0.43 10.48
N PRO A 95 3.99 -1.26 10.72
CA PRO A 95 4.11 -2.51 11.47
C PRO A 95 4.96 -3.58 10.77
#